data_AF-A0A2T7ENN9-F1
#
_entry.id   AF-A0A2T7ENN9-F1
#
_cell.length_a   1.000
_cell.length_b   1.000
_cell.length_c   1.000
_cell.angle_alpha   90.00
_cell.angle_beta   90.00
_cell.angle_gamma   90.00
#
_symmetry.space_group_name_H-M   'P 1'
#
loop_
_entity.id
_entity.type
_entity.pdbx_description
1 polymer ?
#
loop_
_entity_poly.entity_id
_entity_poly.type
_entity_poly.pdbx_seq_one_letter_code
_entity_poly.pdbx_strand_id
1 'polypeptide(L)'
;MQSDATMRGELPSTADIKSAIKYHRNLTSRGYRALVYSGDHDLVVPHLGTQAWVRSLNFFSIVDDWRAWHLDGQSAGTSVHSFLLLNCRLTISYSNNMTFATIKGAGHTAPEYEPERCFPMFSRWILNRPL
;
A
#
# COMPACT_ATOMS: atom_id res chain seq x y z
N MET A 1 54.36 -2.88 -3.01
CA MET A 1 54.09 -2.44 -1.62
C MET A 1 52.98 -1.40 -1.74
N GLN A 2 51.73 -1.88 -1.78
CA GLN A 2 50.65 -1.58 -0.81
C GLN A 2 50.25 -0.09 -0.83
N SER A 3 49.00 0.33 -0.87
CA SER A 3 47.63 -0.22 -0.90
C SER A 3 46.78 1.07 -0.75
N ASP A 4 45.65 1.24 -1.40
CA ASP A 4 44.39 1.07 -0.68
C ASP A 4 43.23 1.06 -1.67
N ALA A 5 42.38 0.05 -1.50
CA ALA A 5 41.17 -0.17 -2.25
C ALA A 5 40.01 0.40 -1.44
N THR A 6 39.41 1.49 -1.91
CA THR A 6 38.05 1.85 -1.53
C THR A 6 37.18 1.91 -2.78
N MET A 7 36.87 0.74 -3.32
CA MET A 7 35.72 0.55 -4.22
C MET A 7 34.45 0.76 -3.39
N ARG A 8 34.04 2.02 -3.20
CA ARG A 8 32.65 2.31 -2.83
C ARG A 8 31.81 1.94 -4.05
N GLY A 9 30.95 0.95 -3.90
CA GLY A 9 30.05 0.45 -4.93
C GLY A 9 29.00 1.48 -5.33
N GLU A 10 29.42 2.52 -6.05
CA GLU A 10 28.50 3.42 -6.74
C GLU A 10 27.99 2.70 -7.98
N LEU A 11 26.78 2.14 -7.87
CA LEU A 11 26.01 1.78 -9.05
C LEU A 11 25.92 3.03 -9.95
N PRO A 12 26.22 2.93 -11.25
CA PRO A 12 26.17 4.08 -12.15
C PRO A 12 24.70 4.46 -12.38
N SER A 13 24.12 5.22 -11.46
CA SER A 13 22.83 5.87 -11.64
C SER A 13 23.07 7.17 -12.37
N THR A 14 22.75 7.20 -13.67
CA THR A 14 23.07 8.33 -14.54
C THR A 14 22.12 9.53 -14.36
N ALA A 15 21.01 9.38 -13.64
CA ALA A 15 20.09 10.47 -13.29
C ALA A 15 18.98 10.00 -12.32
N ASP A 16 18.55 10.89 -11.43
CA ASP A 16 17.39 10.65 -10.57
C ASP A 16 16.07 10.82 -11.34
N ILE A 17 15.16 9.86 -11.18
CA ILE A 17 13.80 9.95 -11.69
C ILE A 17 12.97 10.83 -10.75
N LYS A 18 12.59 12.02 -11.20
CA LYS A 18 11.81 12.98 -10.40
C LYS A 18 10.37 12.56 -10.09
N SER A 19 9.80 11.63 -10.87
CA SER A 19 8.42 11.17 -10.66
C SER A 19 8.16 9.79 -11.27
N ALA A 20 7.46 8.94 -10.53
CA ALA A 20 7.01 7.63 -10.98
C ALA A 20 5.65 7.64 -11.69
N ILE A 21 4.94 8.79 -11.75
CA ILE A 21 3.56 8.90 -12.25
C ILE A 21 3.43 8.33 -13.68
N LYS A 22 4.34 8.71 -14.58
CA LYS A 22 4.33 8.26 -15.98
C LYS A 22 4.39 6.73 -16.10
N TYR A 23 5.19 6.08 -15.25
CA TYR A 23 5.39 4.64 -15.29
C TYR A 23 4.19 3.88 -14.73
N HIS A 24 3.65 4.31 -13.59
CA HIS A 24 2.44 3.72 -13.02
C HIS A 24 1.23 3.87 -13.94
N ARG A 25 1.08 5.02 -14.60
CA ARG A 25 0.04 5.24 -15.61
C ARG A 25 0.17 4.28 -16.79
N ASN A 26 1.38 4.04 -17.29
CA ASN A 26 1.62 3.09 -18.37
C ASN A 26 1.24 1.65 -17.96
N LEU A 27 1.69 1.20 -16.79
CA LEU A 27 1.37 -0.16 -16.29
C LEU A 27 -0.13 -0.36 -16.10
N THR A 28 -0.80 0.57 -15.42
CA THR A 28 -2.25 0.46 -15.18
C THR A 28 -3.07 0.54 -16.47
N SER A 29 -2.65 1.34 -17.47
CA SER A 29 -3.30 1.37 -18.78
C SER A 29 -3.19 0.06 -19.58
N ARG A 30 -2.22 -0.79 -19.24
CA ARG A 30 -2.05 -2.13 -19.84
C ARG A 30 -2.82 -3.23 -19.09
N GLY A 31 -3.62 -2.86 -18.07
CA GLY A 31 -4.45 -3.78 -17.30
C GLY A 31 -3.75 -4.46 -16.12
N TYR A 32 -2.48 -4.11 -15.82
CA TYR A 32 -1.79 -4.66 -14.65
C TYR A 32 -2.45 -4.21 -13.34
N ARG A 33 -2.71 -5.17 -12.45
CA ARG A 33 -3.24 -4.90 -11.11
C ARG A 33 -2.20 -4.19 -10.25
N ALA A 34 -2.61 -3.16 -9.54
CA ALA A 34 -1.74 -2.41 -8.62
C ALA A 34 -2.37 -2.31 -7.24
N LEU A 35 -1.60 -2.60 -6.19
CA LEU A 35 -1.94 -2.32 -4.81
C LEU A 35 -1.04 -1.18 -4.32
N VAL A 36 -1.67 -0.11 -3.84
CA VAL A 36 -1.01 0.96 -3.10
C VAL A 36 -1.55 0.89 -1.68
N TYR A 37 -0.67 0.86 -0.67
CA TYR A 37 -1.11 0.88 0.72
C TYR A 37 -0.26 1.84 1.55
N SER A 38 -0.87 2.40 2.59
CA SER A 38 -0.21 3.36 3.50
C SER A 38 -0.68 3.13 4.93
N GLY A 39 0.25 3.21 5.88
CA GLY A 39 -0.09 3.38 7.28
C GLY A 39 -0.71 4.76 7.51
N ASP A 40 -1.73 4.86 8.36
CA ASP A 40 -2.39 6.14 8.64
C ASP A 40 -1.63 6.99 9.68
N HIS A 41 -0.71 6.39 10.44
CA HIS A 41 0.17 7.07 11.40
C HIS A 41 1.54 7.43 10.82
N ASP A 42 1.78 7.18 9.53
CA ASP A 42 3.00 7.64 8.87
C ASP A 42 3.00 9.18 8.71
N LEU A 43 3.95 9.83 9.36
CA LEU A 43 4.16 11.28 9.25
C LEU A 43 5.20 11.66 8.19
N VAL A 44 6.04 10.73 7.75
CA VAL A 44 7.07 10.95 6.73
C VAL A 44 6.44 10.95 5.34
N VAL A 45 5.58 9.95 5.07
CA VAL A 45 4.78 9.87 3.84
C VAL A 45 3.31 9.67 4.18
N PRO A 46 2.58 10.76 4.50
CA PRO A 46 1.20 10.66 4.95
C PRO A 46 0.29 10.03 3.91
N HIS A 47 -0.66 9.22 4.37
CA HIS A 47 -1.64 8.55 3.52
C HIS A 47 -2.44 9.53 2.63
N LEU A 48 -2.68 10.76 3.08
CA LEU A 48 -3.32 11.82 2.29
C LEU A 48 -2.47 12.24 1.09
N GLY A 49 -1.14 12.30 1.25
CA GLY A 49 -0.21 12.58 0.15
C GLY A 49 -0.21 11.45 -0.87
N THR A 50 -0.20 10.20 -0.38
CA THR A 50 -0.35 9.02 -1.24
C THR A 50 -1.68 9.01 -1.98
N GLN A 51 -2.78 9.40 -1.33
CA GLN A 51 -4.09 9.53 -1.96
C GLN A 51 -4.11 10.62 -3.04
N ALA A 52 -3.48 11.77 -2.79
CA ALA A 52 -3.34 12.83 -3.77
C ALA A 52 -2.50 12.38 -4.98
N TRP A 53 -1.41 11.64 -4.73
CA TRP A 53 -0.60 11.03 -5.78
C TRP A 53 -1.40 10.04 -6.62
N VAL A 54 -2.20 9.17 -5.98
CA VAL A 54 -3.11 8.24 -6.66
C VAL A 54 -4.10 9.00 -7.56
N ARG A 55 -4.68 10.10 -7.07
CA ARG A 55 -5.59 10.95 -7.86
C ARG A 55 -4.89 11.63 -9.04
N SER A 56 -3.62 12.02 -8.88
CA SER A 56 -2.82 12.66 -9.93
C SER A 56 -2.54 11.77 -11.15
N LEU A 57 -2.79 10.46 -11.04
CA LEU A 57 -2.69 9.54 -12.16
C LEU A 57 -3.80 9.77 -13.21
N ASN A 58 -4.82 10.62 -12.94
CA ASN A 58 -5.78 11.24 -13.89
C ASN A 58 -6.65 10.31 -14.78
N PHE A 59 -6.50 8.98 -14.77
CA PHE A 59 -7.31 8.03 -15.59
C PHE A 59 -8.26 7.17 -14.78
N PHE A 60 -8.43 7.49 -13.51
CA PHE A 60 -9.03 6.60 -12.54
C PHE A 60 -10.33 7.20 -12.00
N SER A 61 -11.46 6.73 -12.51
CA SER A 61 -12.74 6.97 -11.85
C SER A 61 -12.84 6.05 -10.65
N ILE A 62 -13.39 6.56 -9.54
CA ILE A 62 -13.72 5.75 -8.38
C ILE A 62 -14.82 4.76 -8.84
N VAL A 63 -14.52 3.47 -8.78
CA VAL A 63 -15.46 2.38 -9.09
C VAL A 63 -16.13 1.88 -7.83
N ASP A 64 -15.38 1.90 -6.73
CA ASP A 64 -15.88 1.56 -5.40
C ASP A 64 -15.31 2.58 -4.43
N ASP A 65 -16.22 3.32 -3.78
CA ASP A 65 -15.86 4.35 -2.80
C ASP A 65 -15.39 3.70 -1.50
N TRP A 66 -14.96 4.50 -0.55
CA TRP A 66 -14.38 4.04 0.71
C TRP A 66 -15.22 2.96 1.41
N ARG A 67 -14.76 1.72 1.30
CA ARG A 67 -15.33 0.59 2.04
C ARG A 67 -14.39 0.12 3.13
N ALA A 68 -14.98 -0.13 4.29
CA ALA A 68 -14.30 -0.83 5.37
C ALA A 68 -14.16 -2.31 5.01
N TRP A 69 -13.00 -2.90 5.33
CA TRP A 69 -12.81 -4.35 5.22
C TRP A 69 -12.37 -4.97 6.54
N HIS A 70 -12.80 -6.21 6.74
CA HIS A 70 -12.60 -6.96 7.98
C HIS A 70 -11.77 -8.22 7.73
N LEU A 71 -10.94 -8.59 8.71
CA LEU A 71 -10.33 -9.91 8.76
C LEU A 71 -11.40 -10.90 9.25
N ASP A 72 -11.84 -11.81 8.40
CA ASP A 72 -12.77 -12.86 8.82
C ASP A 72 -12.04 -13.84 9.74
N GLY A 73 -12.61 -14.11 10.91
CA GLY A 73 -11.99 -14.96 11.94
C GLY A 73 -12.59 -14.87 13.35
N GLN A 74 -13.44 -13.88 13.66
CA GLN A 74 -14.23 -13.88 14.91
C GLN A 74 -15.51 -14.71 14.74
N SER A 75 -15.37 -16.02 14.50
CA SER A 75 -16.52 -16.95 14.50
C SER A 75 -16.12 -18.33 15.02
N ALA A 76 -15.41 -18.39 16.14
CA ALA A 76 -15.37 -19.57 17.02
C ALA A 76 -14.65 -19.20 18.32
N GLY A 77 -15.45 -18.89 19.35
CA GLY A 77 -15.11 -18.92 20.78
C GLY A 77 -13.67 -18.57 21.19
N THR A 78 -13.46 -17.35 21.67
CA THR A 78 -13.06 -17.06 23.06
C THR A 78 -12.99 -15.54 23.22
N SER A 79 -13.76 -15.06 24.18
CA SER A 79 -13.91 -13.67 24.58
C SER A 79 -12.58 -13.10 25.09
N VAL A 80 -11.93 -12.19 24.35
CA VAL A 80 -11.11 -11.05 24.84
C VAL A 80 -10.50 -10.24 23.65
N HIS A 81 -11.21 -10.01 22.54
CA HIS A 81 -10.72 -9.09 21.48
C HIS A 81 -11.83 -8.26 20.80
N SER A 82 -13.06 -8.32 21.33
CA SER A 82 -14.23 -7.54 20.84
C SER A 82 -14.13 -6.02 21.03
N PHE A 83 -12.98 -5.49 21.47
CA PHE A 83 -12.73 -4.04 21.56
C PHE A 83 -11.82 -3.50 20.43
N LEU A 84 -11.49 -4.31 19.41
CA LEU A 84 -10.75 -3.87 18.21
C LEU A 84 -11.64 -3.78 16.95
N LEU A 85 -12.96 -3.82 17.13
CA LEU A 85 -13.98 -3.66 16.07
C LEU A 85 -14.12 -2.23 15.53
N LEU A 86 -13.18 -1.32 15.85
CA LEU A 86 -13.19 0.05 15.34
C LEU A 86 -11.86 0.41 14.71
N ASN A 87 -11.42 -0.33 13.69
CA ASN A 87 -10.30 0.13 12.90
C ASN A 87 -10.63 0.10 11.41
N CYS A 88 -11.34 1.14 10.97
CA CYS A 88 -11.65 1.48 9.58
C CYS A 88 -10.41 1.27 8.69
N ARG A 89 -10.50 0.31 7.78
CA ARG A 89 -9.51 0.08 6.74
C ARG A 89 -10.15 0.54 5.45
N LEU A 90 -9.76 1.70 4.97
CA LEU A 90 -10.47 2.30 3.86
C LEU A 90 -9.83 1.82 2.57
N THR A 91 -10.62 1.18 1.70
CA THR A 91 -10.19 0.83 0.34
C THR A 91 -10.93 1.66 -0.69
N ILE A 92 -10.20 2.15 -1.69
CA ILE A 92 -10.78 2.72 -2.92
C ILE A 92 -10.34 1.85 -4.08
N SER A 93 -11.30 1.44 -4.89
CA SER A 93 -11.02 0.77 -6.16
C SER A 93 -11.21 1.74 -7.32
N TYR A 94 -10.26 1.75 -8.24
CA TYR A 94 -10.25 2.60 -9.43
C TYR A 94 -10.43 1.77 -10.70
N SER A 95 -10.95 2.40 -11.76
CA SER A 95 -11.35 1.77 -13.03
C SER A 95 -10.28 0.99 -13.81
N ASN A 96 -9.01 1.06 -13.42
CA ASN A 96 -7.89 0.38 -14.06
C ASN A 96 -7.18 -0.59 -13.10
N ASN A 97 -7.94 -1.41 -12.38
CA ASN A 97 -7.39 -2.47 -11.53
C ASN A 97 -6.42 -1.97 -10.43
N MET A 98 -6.62 -0.72 -9.99
CA MET A 98 -5.82 -0.13 -8.92
C MET A 98 -6.63 -0.08 -7.64
N THR A 99 -6.03 -0.57 -6.55
CA THR A 99 -6.61 -0.55 -5.21
C THR A 99 -5.72 0.27 -4.31
N PHE A 100 -6.28 1.28 -3.65
CA PHE A 100 -5.62 2.01 -2.56
C PHE A 100 -6.18 1.51 -1.22
N ALA A 101 -5.32 1.18 -0.25
CA ALA A 101 -5.72 0.70 1.06
C ALA A 101 -5.01 1.48 2.19
N THR A 102 -5.73 1.87 3.24
CA THR A 102 -5.13 2.37 4.46
C THR A 102 -5.05 1.29 5.54
N ILE A 103 -3.95 1.27 6.30
CA ILE A 103 -3.75 0.35 7.42
C ILE A 103 -3.77 1.17 8.70
N LYS A 104 -4.90 1.08 9.42
CA LYS A 104 -5.08 1.84 10.65
C LYS A 104 -4.16 1.35 11.77
N GLY A 105 -3.48 2.30 12.42
CA GLY A 105 -2.51 2.07 13.50
C GLY A 105 -1.08 1.88 13.00
N ALA A 106 -0.87 1.79 11.69
CA ALA A 106 0.44 1.50 11.11
C ALA A 106 1.22 2.77 10.77
N GLY A 107 2.54 2.74 11.01
CA GLY A 107 3.49 3.78 10.60
C GLY A 107 4.05 3.57 9.19
N HIS A 108 5.24 4.12 8.93
CA HIS A 108 5.94 4.04 7.64
C HIS A 108 6.21 2.59 7.21
N THR A 109 6.71 1.78 8.13
CA THR A 109 6.93 0.33 7.95
C THR A 109 5.69 -0.45 8.41
N ALA A 110 4.57 -0.32 7.70
CA ALA A 110 3.29 -0.89 8.14
C ALA A 110 3.33 -2.39 8.57
N PRO A 111 4.08 -3.28 7.89
CA PRO A 111 4.21 -4.69 8.32
C PRO A 111 4.93 -4.89 9.66
N GLU A 112 5.74 -3.93 10.12
CA GLU A 112 6.41 -3.97 11.42
C GLU A 112 5.43 -3.69 12.56
N TYR A 113 4.55 -2.71 12.37
CA TYR A 113 3.57 -2.29 13.38
C TYR A 113 2.30 -3.15 13.38
N GLU A 114 1.83 -3.55 12.21
CA GLU A 114 0.54 -4.23 12.03
C GLU A 114 0.66 -5.47 11.11
N PRO A 115 1.50 -6.47 11.46
CA PRO A 115 1.74 -7.66 10.63
C PRO A 115 0.46 -8.48 10.41
N GLU A 116 -0.36 -8.61 11.44
CA GLU A 116 -1.65 -9.32 11.40
C GLU A 116 -2.65 -8.68 10.42
N ARG A 117 -2.44 -7.43 10.04
CA ARG A 117 -3.26 -6.71 9.07
C ARG A 117 -2.65 -6.74 7.68
N CYS A 118 -1.34 -6.57 7.59
CA CYS A 118 -0.61 -6.51 6.32
C CYS A 118 -0.60 -7.85 5.60
N PHE A 119 -0.38 -8.97 6.32
CA PHE A 119 -0.30 -10.27 5.69
C PHE A 119 -1.61 -10.72 5.02
N PRO A 120 -2.78 -10.63 5.69
CA PRO A 120 -4.04 -10.99 5.03
C PRO A 120 -4.40 -10.05 3.88
N MET A 121 -4.07 -8.76 3.95
CA MET A 121 -4.25 -7.82 2.83
C MET A 121 -3.46 -8.30 1.62
N PHE A 122 -2.16 -8.57 1.80
CA PHE A 122 -1.29 -9.05 0.74
C PHE A 122 -1.80 -10.38 0.17
N SER A 123 -2.13 -11.34 1.04
CA SER A 123 -2.66 -12.65 0.67
C SER A 123 -3.96 -12.55 -0.14
N ARG A 124 -4.93 -11.74 0.31
CA ARG A 124 -6.18 -11.50 -0.43
C ARG A 124 -5.88 -10.87 -1.79
N TRP A 125 -5.00 -9.88 -1.84
CA TRP A 125 -4.66 -9.19 -3.09
C TRP A 125 -4.02 -10.11 -4.12
N ILE A 126 -3.03 -10.94 -3.75
CA ILE A 126 -2.38 -11.87 -4.69
C ILE A 126 -3.33 -12.98 -5.16
N LEU A 127 -4.27 -13.40 -4.31
CA LEU A 127 -5.26 -14.44 -4.61
C LEU A 127 -6.51 -13.92 -5.36
N ASN A 128 -6.50 -12.66 -5.82
CA ASN A 128 -7.67 -12.00 -6.43
C ASN A 128 -8.93 -12.01 -5.54
N ARG A 129 -8.76 -12.06 -4.22
CA ARG A 129 -9.87 -11.98 -3.27
C ARG A 129 -10.17 -10.52 -2.94
N PRO A 130 -11.43 -10.17 -2.62
CA PRO A 130 -11.76 -8.84 -2.14
C PRO A 130 -10.93 -8.53 -0.89
N LEU A 131 -10.37 -7.31 -0.83
CA LEU A 131 -9.81 -6.78 0.41
C LEU A 131 -10.92 -6.61 1.43
#